data_AF-A0A817CMB3-F1
#
_entry.id   AF-A0A817CMB3-F1
#
_cell.length_a   1.000
_cell.length_b   1.000
_cell.length_c   1.000
_cell.angle_alpha   90.00
_cell.angle_beta   90.00
_cell.angle_gamma   90.00
#
_symmetry.space_group_name_H-M   'P 1'
#
loop_
_entity.id
_entity.type
_entity.pdbx_description
1 polymer ?
#
loop_
_entity_poly.entity_id
_entity_poly.type
_entity_poly.pdbx_seq_one_letter_code
_entity_poly.pdbx_strand_id
1 'polypeptide(L)'
;MSIVVGIESNIVDGAEPKIIESIDELNEIEPTTEELSKLEHISDRIPLSVWLIVICELCERFSFYGISGLFQNYIQFPLPTANDTQPGALDRGQQTATALTMFFRFFAYITPIVGAILADQFWGKYKAIIVSCVVYMAGLIILLLTSIPPSIDKGVAFPGLIIAMVILGFGTGGVKSNVSPLMAEQYSRTKPIITVIKGKRKIINPSVTMQSMFNWFYWAINIGSLSLIATTNIEKYHSFWLAYLLPTVAFIAAIVVLIIGRNQYIQKPPSGSLIIRAARVTMTAIRMRRKLGKQPDRPDFLDYAKDMSSESDINEQETDSKLSNNEFVDDLKKAVRACRVFAFYPFYWICYNQFGTNLVSQAAQMNVGEFMIPFKIIKTNRTLSNL
;
A
#
# COMPACT_ATOMS: atom_id res chain seq x y z
N MET A 1 21.22 31.74 -24.73
CA MET A 1 20.40 32.86 -25.25
C MET A 1 19.36 33.15 -24.20
N SER A 2 19.67 34.06 -23.27
CA SER A 2 18.84 34.36 -22.11
C SER A 2 17.65 35.20 -22.55
N ILE A 3 16.43 34.70 -22.34
CA ILE A 3 15.19 35.44 -22.61
C ILE A 3 14.93 36.31 -21.39
N VAL A 4 15.15 37.62 -21.53
CA VAL A 4 14.76 38.63 -20.53
C VAL A 4 13.24 38.78 -20.61
N VAL A 5 12.54 38.43 -19.54
CA VAL A 5 11.09 38.59 -19.42
C VAL A 5 10.83 39.77 -18.49
N GLY A 6 10.69 40.97 -19.07
CA GLY A 6 10.30 42.16 -18.31
C GLY A 6 8.85 42.04 -17.86
N ILE A 7 8.62 41.72 -16.59
CA ILE A 7 7.31 41.79 -15.95
C ILE A 7 7.44 42.69 -14.72
N GLU A 8 6.78 43.85 -14.77
CA GLU A 8 6.58 44.70 -13.59
C GLU A 8 5.60 44.01 -12.63
N SER A 9 6.05 43.71 -11.41
CA SER A 9 5.17 43.36 -10.31
C SER A 9 4.67 44.64 -9.65
N ASN A 10 3.35 44.86 -9.62
CA ASN A 10 2.75 45.87 -8.76
C ASN A 10 2.90 45.44 -7.30
N ILE A 11 3.95 45.94 -6.66
CA ILE A 11 4.11 45.97 -5.21
C ILE A 11 3.72 47.37 -4.77
N VAL A 12 2.73 47.50 -3.89
CA VAL A 12 2.52 48.75 -3.15
C VAL A 12 2.56 48.43 -1.67
N ASP A 13 3.74 48.63 -1.08
CA ASP A 13 3.96 49.51 0.06
C ASP A 13 5.48 49.61 0.32
N GLY A 14 6.10 50.68 -0.20
CA GLY A 14 7.39 51.20 0.28
C GLY A 14 8.69 50.49 -0.13
N ALA A 15 8.69 49.44 -0.94
CA ALA A 15 9.91 48.80 -1.44
C ALA A 15 10.07 49.02 -2.95
N GLU A 16 11.28 49.40 -3.40
CA GLU A 16 11.62 49.59 -4.82
C GLU A 16 11.28 48.33 -5.66
N PRO A 17 10.78 48.50 -6.90
CA PRO A 17 10.45 47.37 -7.76
C PRO A 17 11.72 46.60 -8.12
N LYS A 18 11.84 45.38 -7.61
CA LYS A 18 12.86 44.43 -8.05
C LYS A 18 12.54 43.99 -9.48
N ILE A 19 13.38 44.38 -10.42
CA ILE A 19 13.38 43.85 -11.78
C ILE A 19 13.78 42.38 -11.67
N ILE A 20 12.87 41.48 -12.02
CA ILE A 20 13.14 40.05 -12.03
C ILE A 20 13.82 39.72 -13.36
N GLU A 21 15.10 39.37 -13.33
CA GLU A 21 15.91 39.23 -14.53
C GLU A 21 15.90 37.79 -15.08
N SER A 22 15.39 36.82 -14.30
CA SER A 22 15.35 35.41 -14.71
C SER A 22 14.13 34.62 -14.21
N ILE A 23 13.76 33.54 -14.93
CA ILE A 23 12.71 32.60 -14.53
C ILE A 23 13.07 31.90 -13.20
N ASP A 24 14.36 31.78 -12.90
CA ASP A 24 14.85 31.14 -11.68
C ASP A 24 14.62 32.02 -10.44
N GLU A 25 14.72 33.34 -10.56
CA GLU A 25 14.37 34.28 -9.47
C GLU A 25 12.86 34.31 -9.16
N LEU A 26 11.99 34.08 -10.14
CA LEU A 26 10.55 33.91 -9.93
C LEU A 26 10.20 32.64 -9.14
N ASN A 27 10.99 31.59 -9.29
CA ASN A 27 10.77 30.29 -8.63
C ASN A 27 11.09 30.32 -7.13
N GLU A 28 11.68 31.40 -6.60
CA GLU A 28 11.98 31.57 -5.16
C GLU A 28 10.96 32.45 -4.42
N ILE A 29 10.00 33.06 -5.13
CA ILE A 29 9.02 33.97 -4.53
C ILE A 29 7.81 33.18 -4.04
N GLU A 30 7.57 33.21 -2.72
CA GLU A 30 6.34 32.70 -2.13
C GLU A 30 5.15 33.57 -2.57
N PRO A 31 4.04 32.97 -3.04
CA PRO A 31 2.88 33.73 -3.49
C PRO A 31 2.19 34.43 -2.32
N THR A 32 1.78 35.67 -2.57
CA THR A 32 0.97 36.43 -1.61
C THR A 32 -0.42 35.80 -1.42
N THR A 33 -1.10 36.08 -0.30
CA THR A 33 -2.44 35.55 0.02
C THR A 33 -3.48 35.89 -1.05
N GLU A 34 -3.36 37.05 -1.70
CA GLU A 34 -4.21 37.43 -2.82
C GLU A 34 -3.93 36.62 -4.09
N GLU A 35 -2.65 36.39 -4.41
CA GLU A 35 -2.23 35.58 -5.55
C GLU A 35 -2.63 34.11 -5.39
N LEU A 36 -2.56 33.56 -4.17
CA LEU A 36 -3.06 32.22 -3.83
C LEU A 36 -4.56 32.05 -4.13
N SER A 37 -5.36 33.11 -3.99
CA SER A 37 -6.80 33.02 -4.27
C SER A 37 -7.17 33.20 -5.74
N LYS A 38 -6.38 33.97 -6.50
CA LYS A 38 -6.69 34.37 -7.89
C LYS A 38 -6.00 33.53 -8.94
N LEU A 39 -4.82 32.96 -8.65
CA LEU A 39 -4.04 32.20 -9.62
C LEU A 39 -4.43 30.73 -9.65
N GLU A 40 -4.33 30.13 -10.83
CA GLU A 40 -4.56 28.70 -11.03
C GLU A 40 -3.45 27.89 -10.37
N HIS A 41 -3.84 26.96 -9.50
CA HIS A 41 -2.93 26.01 -8.88
C HIS A 41 -2.68 24.82 -9.81
N ILE A 42 -1.41 24.52 -10.06
CA ILE A 42 -1.00 23.44 -10.94
C ILE A 42 -0.07 22.45 -10.23
N SER A 43 -0.08 21.21 -10.73
CA SER A 43 0.90 20.20 -10.36
C SER A 43 2.26 20.52 -10.99
N ASP A 44 3.32 20.27 -10.24
CA ASP A 44 4.68 20.24 -10.76
C ASP A 44 4.93 19.00 -11.62
N ARG A 45 6.10 18.95 -12.26
CA ARG A 45 6.60 17.77 -12.97
C ARG A 45 6.92 16.66 -11.96
N ILE A 46 6.30 15.51 -12.16
CA ILE A 46 6.56 14.31 -11.35
C ILE A 46 7.95 13.75 -11.71
N PRO A 47 8.86 13.58 -10.74
CA PRO A 47 10.21 13.07 -11.01
C PRO A 47 10.17 11.60 -11.43
N LEU A 48 11.19 11.18 -12.19
CA LEU A 48 11.29 9.81 -12.70
C LEU A 48 11.28 8.76 -11.57
N SER A 49 11.88 9.07 -10.42
CA SER A 49 11.87 8.21 -9.24
C SER A 49 10.45 7.85 -8.78
N VAL A 50 9.49 8.77 -8.84
CA VAL A 50 8.09 8.49 -8.51
C VAL A 50 7.46 7.53 -9.50
N TRP A 51 7.71 7.72 -10.81
CA TRP A 51 7.19 6.81 -11.83
C TRP A 51 7.71 5.38 -11.67
N LEU A 52 8.99 5.21 -11.33
CA LEU A 52 9.55 3.88 -11.02
C LEU A 52 8.87 3.24 -9.82
N ILE A 53 8.55 4.01 -8.77
CA ILE A 53 7.80 3.52 -7.60
C ILE A 53 6.36 3.16 -7.96
N VAL A 54 5.68 3.95 -8.80
CA VAL A 54 4.32 3.65 -9.28
C VAL A 54 4.28 2.36 -10.09
N ILE A 55 5.28 2.10 -10.94
CA ILE A 55 5.41 0.83 -11.68
C ILE A 55 5.65 -0.33 -10.70
N CYS A 56 6.50 -0.14 -9.70
CA CYS A 56 6.72 -1.14 -8.66
C CYS A 56 5.42 -1.47 -7.90
N GLU A 57 4.62 -0.46 -7.53
CA GLU A 57 3.32 -0.67 -6.90
C GLU A 57 2.36 -1.42 -7.81
N LEU A 58 2.29 -1.07 -9.10
CA LEU A 58 1.46 -1.78 -10.08
C LEU A 58 1.79 -3.27 -10.09
N CYS A 59 3.07 -3.61 -10.20
CA CYS A 59 3.53 -5.00 -10.25
C CYS A 59 3.28 -5.74 -8.93
N GLU A 60 3.46 -5.11 -7.79
CA GLU A 60 3.14 -5.72 -6.49
C GLU A 60 1.63 -5.95 -6.32
N ARG A 61 0.79 -4.97 -6.69
CA ARG A 61 -0.67 -5.11 -6.66
C ARG A 61 -1.16 -6.18 -7.61
N PHE A 62 -0.60 -6.21 -8.82
CA PHE A 62 -0.83 -7.28 -9.80
C PHE A 62 -0.53 -8.64 -9.17
N SER A 63 0.58 -8.75 -8.44
CA SER A 63 0.97 -10.00 -7.82
C SER A 63 0.03 -10.38 -6.67
N PHE A 64 -0.28 -9.43 -5.77
CA PHE A 64 -1.12 -9.64 -4.60
C PHE A 64 -2.55 -10.06 -4.96
N TYR A 65 -3.20 -9.36 -5.90
CA TYR A 65 -4.54 -9.73 -6.35
C TYR A 65 -4.53 -11.00 -7.20
N GLY A 66 -3.52 -11.14 -8.07
CA GLY A 66 -3.37 -12.31 -8.94
C GLY A 66 -3.22 -13.62 -8.19
N ILE A 67 -2.53 -13.64 -7.04
CA ILE A 67 -2.42 -14.85 -6.21
C ILE A 67 -3.64 -15.03 -5.29
N SER A 68 -4.09 -13.96 -4.62
CA SER A 68 -5.09 -14.08 -3.55
C SER A 68 -6.49 -14.40 -4.07
N GLY A 69 -6.78 -14.03 -5.32
CA GLY A 69 -8.04 -14.39 -5.98
C GLY A 69 -8.20 -15.88 -6.26
N LEU A 70 -7.09 -16.62 -6.37
CA LEU A 70 -7.10 -18.05 -6.71
C LEU A 70 -7.24 -18.94 -5.48
N PHE A 71 -6.95 -18.43 -4.27
CA PHE A 71 -6.87 -19.25 -3.05
C PHE A 71 -8.17 -19.98 -2.74
N GLN A 72 -9.32 -19.35 -2.95
CA GLN A 72 -10.60 -20.00 -2.66
C GLN A 72 -10.78 -21.26 -3.51
N ASN A 73 -10.64 -21.15 -4.83
CA ASN A 73 -10.79 -22.28 -5.76
C ASN A 73 -9.70 -23.33 -5.54
N TYR A 74 -8.44 -22.88 -5.42
CA TYR A 74 -7.28 -23.75 -5.23
C TYR A 74 -7.43 -24.68 -4.01
N ILE A 75 -7.93 -24.16 -2.89
CA ILE A 75 -8.08 -24.91 -1.64
C ILE A 75 -9.37 -25.73 -1.63
N GLN A 76 -10.47 -25.17 -2.13
CA GLN A 76 -11.81 -25.73 -1.92
C GLN A 76 -12.04 -27.01 -2.72
N PHE A 77 -11.72 -27.00 -4.01
CA PHE A 77 -12.14 -28.03 -4.97
C PHE A 77 -11.01 -29.03 -5.27
N PRO A 78 -11.34 -30.26 -5.70
CA PRO A 78 -10.37 -31.23 -6.21
C PRO A 78 -9.86 -30.82 -7.60
N LEU A 79 -8.85 -31.54 -8.10
CA LEU A 79 -8.38 -31.38 -9.47
C LEU A 79 -9.53 -31.63 -10.48
N PRO A 80 -9.67 -30.81 -11.55
CA PRO A 80 -10.72 -30.97 -12.54
C PRO A 80 -10.68 -32.36 -13.19
N THR A 81 -11.85 -32.98 -13.36
CA THR A 81 -12.02 -34.29 -14.00
C THR A 81 -12.81 -34.13 -15.30
N ALA A 82 -12.83 -35.13 -16.18
CA ALA A 82 -13.57 -35.05 -17.45
C ALA A 82 -15.07 -34.67 -17.32
N ASN A 83 -15.66 -34.92 -16.15
CA ASN A 83 -17.06 -34.64 -15.83
C ASN A 83 -17.29 -33.34 -15.04
N ASP A 84 -16.25 -32.78 -14.42
CA ASP A 84 -16.33 -31.57 -13.59
C ASP A 84 -15.23 -30.58 -13.98
N THR A 85 -15.65 -29.45 -14.54
CA THR A 85 -14.76 -28.39 -15.06
C THR A 85 -14.46 -27.30 -14.04
N GLN A 86 -14.92 -27.44 -12.79
CA GLN A 86 -14.64 -26.47 -11.74
C GLN A 86 -13.12 -26.47 -11.40
N PRO A 87 -12.44 -25.31 -11.45
CA PRO A 87 -11.03 -25.25 -11.09
C PRO A 87 -10.81 -25.54 -9.60
N GLY A 88 -9.88 -26.45 -9.31
CA GLY A 88 -9.47 -26.84 -7.97
C GLY A 88 -8.15 -27.62 -7.95
N ALA A 89 -7.63 -27.92 -6.75
CA ALA A 89 -6.42 -28.71 -6.59
C ALA A 89 -6.33 -29.49 -5.26
N LEU A 90 -6.71 -28.88 -4.13
CA LEU A 90 -6.34 -29.42 -2.80
C LEU A 90 -7.45 -30.19 -2.09
N ASP A 91 -8.69 -30.09 -2.55
CA ASP A 91 -9.85 -30.81 -1.99
C ASP A 91 -9.96 -30.73 -0.46
N ARG A 92 -9.97 -29.49 0.08
CA ARG A 92 -10.07 -29.23 1.54
C ARG A 92 -11.41 -28.64 1.97
N GLY A 93 -12.34 -28.47 1.02
CA GLY A 93 -13.67 -27.94 1.27
C GLY A 93 -13.72 -26.44 1.54
N GLN A 94 -14.93 -25.89 1.49
CA GLN A 94 -15.17 -24.45 1.57
C GLN A 94 -14.73 -23.83 2.90
N GLN A 95 -14.95 -24.51 4.02
CA GLN A 95 -14.62 -23.98 5.34
C GLN A 95 -13.11 -23.70 5.46
N THR A 96 -12.28 -24.65 5.06
CA THR A 96 -10.81 -24.52 5.08
C THR A 96 -10.34 -23.42 4.13
N ALA A 97 -10.90 -23.38 2.91
CA ALA A 97 -10.56 -22.39 1.90
C ALA A 97 -10.86 -20.96 2.37
N THR A 98 -12.06 -20.73 2.91
CA THR A 98 -12.47 -19.43 3.45
C THR A 98 -11.61 -19.04 4.65
N ALA A 99 -11.35 -19.98 5.58
CA ALA A 99 -10.53 -19.71 6.77
C ALA A 99 -9.10 -19.30 6.41
N LEU A 100 -8.42 -20.03 5.52
CA LEU A 100 -7.06 -19.72 5.09
C LEU A 100 -6.98 -18.42 4.27
N THR A 101 -7.95 -18.17 3.39
CA THR A 101 -8.02 -16.92 2.62
C THR A 101 -8.21 -15.71 3.55
N MET A 102 -9.08 -15.84 4.56
CA MET A 102 -9.29 -14.80 5.58
C MET A 102 -8.05 -14.62 6.47
N PHE A 103 -7.39 -15.72 6.86
CA PHE A 103 -6.13 -15.67 7.60
C PHE A 103 -5.05 -14.91 6.82
N PHE A 104 -4.85 -15.24 5.54
CA PHE A 104 -3.88 -14.54 4.71
C PHE A 104 -4.18 -13.04 4.62
N ARG A 105 -5.45 -12.66 4.39
CA ARG A 105 -5.87 -11.25 4.40
C ARG A 105 -5.56 -10.59 5.74
N PHE A 106 -6.04 -11.15 6.83
CA PHE A 106 -5.78 -10.65 8.19
C PHE A 106 -4.29 -10.43 8.43
N PHE A 107 -3.49 -11.44 8.09
CA PHE A 107 -2.05 -11.41 8.31
C PHE A 107 -1.35 -10.35 7.43
N ALA A 108 -1.73 -10.22 6.16
CA ALA A 108 -1.22 -9.20 5.24
C ALA A 108 -1.61 -7.75 5.61
N TYR A 109 -2.62 -7.55 6.47
CA TYR A 109 -3.02 -6.24 6.98
C TYR A 109 -2.49 -5.92 8.39
N ILE A 110 -1.98 -6.91 9.13
CA ILE A 110 -1.29 -6.69 10.42
C ILE A 110 0.21 -6.51 10.25
N THR A 111 0.83 -7.31 9.40
CA THR A 111 2.27 -7.26 9.12
C THR A 111 2.81 -5.90 8.68
N PRO A 112 2.04 -4.97 8.03
CA PRO A 112 2.53 -3.62 7.77
C PRO A 112 2.93 -2.84 9.03
N ILE A 113 2.30 -3.11 10.18
CA ILE A 113 2.67 -2.45 11.45
C ILE A 113 4.12 -2.81 11.81
N VAL A 114 4.46 -4.10 11.70
CA VAL A 114 5.82 -4.61 11.95
C VAL A 114 6.79 -4.06 10.90
N GLY A 115 6.40 -4.06 9.63
CA GLY A 115 7.20 -3.54 8.52
C GLY A 115 7.54 -2.06 8.66
N ALA A 116 6.60 -1.24 9.12
CA ALA A 116 6.81 0.17 9.40
C ALA A 116 7.81 0.37 10.54
N ILE A 117 7.63 -0.34 11.66
CA ILE A 117 8.53 -0.25 12.82
C ILE A 117 9.97 -0.63 12.43
N LEU A 118 10.16 -1.71 11.67
CA LEU A 118 11.49 -2.14 11.24
C LEU A 118 12.17 -1.12 10.33
N ALA A 119 11.41 -0.51 9.42
CA ALA A 119 11.94 0.52 8.52
C ALA A 119 12.31 1.80 9.27
N ASP A 120 11.44 2.27 10.17
CA ASP A 120 11.61 3.54 10.89
C ASP A 120 12.66 3.47 12.02
N GLN A 121 13.04 2.27 12.49
CA GLN A 121 14.02 2.09 13.57
C GLN A 121 15.39 1.59 13.11
N PHE A 122 15.44 0.64 12.18
CA PHE A 122 16.68 -0.11 11.94
C PHE A 122 17.24 0.08 10.53
N TRP A 123 16.39 0.01 9.51
CA TRP A 123 16.88 -0.20 8.14
C TRP A 123 16.76 1.02 7.23
N GLY A 124 15.80 1.91 7.49
CA GLY A 124 15.34 2.89 6.51
C GLY A 124 14.42 2.23 5.46
N LYS A 125 13.57 3.06 4.83
CA LYS A 125 12.46 2.60 3.99
C LYS A 125 12.91 1.78 2.79
N TYR A 126 13.92 2.24 2.05
CA TYR A 126 14.39 1.54 0.85
C TYR A 126 14.94 0.14 1.15
N LYS A 127 15.80 -0.01 2.17
CA LYS A 127 16.34 -1.31 2.58
C LYS A 127 15.24 -2.23 3.09
N ALA A 128 14.28 -1.70 3.86
CA ALA A 128 13.13 -2.46 4.33
C ALA A 128 12.28 -2.99 3.17
N ILE A 129 12.05 -2.19 2.13
CA ILE A 129 11.32 -2.64 0.93
C ILE A 129 12.08 -3.77 0.23
N ILE A 130 13.38 -3.61 -0.03
CA ILE A 130 14.19 -4.65 -0.70
C ILE A 130 14.15 -5.98 0.07
N VAL A 131 14.38 -5.95 1.39
CA VAL A 131 14.33 -7.17 2.22
C VAL A 131 12.95 -7.79 2.16
N SER A 132 11.90 -6.98 2.25
CA SER A 132 10.51 -7.44 2.16
C SER A 132 10.17 -8.04 0.80
N CYS A 133 10.69 -7.46 -0.29
CA CYS A 133 10.57 -8.03 -1.63
C CYS A 133 11.25 -9.39 -1.74
N VAL A 134 12.43 -9.58 -1.15
CA VAL A 134 13.10 -10.90 -1.14
C VAL A 134 12.27 -11.94 -0.38
N VAL A 135 11.73 -11.57 0.79
CA VAL A 135 10.82 -12.43 1.56
C VAL A 135 9.56 -12.75 0.76
N TYR A 136 8.94 -11.74 0.14
CA TYR A 136 7.76 -11.93 -0.71
C TYR A 136 8.08 -12.90 -1.86
N MET A 137 9.21 -12.70 -2.55
CA MET A 137 9.66 -13.53 -3.66
C MET A 137 9.86 -14.99 -3.21
N ALA A 138 10.45 -15.22 -2.04
CA ALA A 138 10.57 -16.57 -1.49
C ALA A 138 9.18 -17.22 -1.30
N GLY A 139 8.20 -16.47 -0.79
CA GLY A 139 6.81 -16.94 -0.67
C GLY A 139 6.16 -17.27 -2.01
N LEU A 140 6.36 -16.43 -3.03
CA LEU A 140 5.87 -16.66 -4.40
C LEU A 140 6.51 -17.91 -5.03
N ILE A 141 7.82 -18.11 -4.85
CA ILE A 141 8.53 -19.29 -5.37
C ILE A 141 8.02 -20.56 -4.69
N ILE A 142 7.85 -20.54 -3.35
CA ILE A 142 7.30 -21.69 -2.62
C ILE A 142 5.89 -22.01 -3.13
N LEU A 143 5.02 -21.00 -3.28
CA LEU A 143 3.68 -21.19 -3.83
C LEU A 143 3.74 -21.80 -5.23
N LEU A 144 4.53 -21.21 -6.13
CA LEU A 144 4.69 -21.67 -7.51
C LEU A 144 5.16 -23.13 -7.59
N LEU A 145 6.24 -23.48 -6.89
CA LEU A 145 6.84 -24.82 -6.93
C LEU A 145 5.95 -25.89 -6.29
N THR A 146 5.19 -25.51 -5.26
CA THR A 146 4.28 -26.43 -4.57
C THR A 146 2.97 -26.64 -5.34
N SER A 147 2.62 -25.72 -6.26
CA SER A 147 1.47 -25.86 -7.15
C SER A 147 1.72 -26.63 -8.45
N ILE A 148 2.95 -27.09 -8.72
CA ILE A 148 3.26 -27.91 -9.91
C ILE A 148 2.61 -29.30 -9.75
N PRO A 149 2.07 -29.94 -10.81
CA PRO A 149 1.33 -31.21 -10.68
C PRO A 149 2.01 -32.31 -9.84
N PRO A 150 3.31 -32.62 -9.99
CA PRO A 150 3.97 -33.65 -9.17
C PRO A 150 4.03 -33.31 -7.67
N SER A 151 4.02 -32.02 -7.31
CA SER A 151 3.99 -31.56 -5.91
C SER A 151 2.59 -31.70 -5.31
N ILE A 152 1.55 -31.49 -6.12
CA ILE A 152 0.15 -31.70 -5.74
C ILE A 152 -0.10 -33.20 -5.53
N ASP A 153 0.32 -34.05 -6.46
CA ASP A 153 0.14 -35.51 -6.38
C ASP A 153 0.83 -36.12 -5.15
N LYS A 154 1.98 -35.56 -4.75
CA LYS A 154 2.71 -35.96 -3.52
C LYS A 154 2.13 -35.37 -2.23
N GLY A 155 1.09 -34.54 -2.31
CA GLY A 155 0.44 -33.91 -1.15
C GLY A 155 1.25 -32.78 -0.50
N VAL A 156 2.33 -32.29 -1.13
CA VAL A 156 3.19 -31.22 -0.60
C VAL A 156 2.56 -29.83 -0.81
N ALA A 157 1.62 -29.72 -1.74
CA ALA A 157 0.96 -28.46 -2.11
C ALA A 157 0.24 -27.76 -0.94
N PHE A 158 -0.48 -28.50 -0.09
CA PHE A 158 -1.21 -27.92 1.03
C PHE A 158 -0.30 -27.34 2.14
N PRO A 159 0.69 -28.07 2.70
CA PRO A 159 1.63 -27.49 3.66
C PRO A 159 2.48 -26.38 3.00
N GLY A 160 2.85 -26.54 1.73
CA GLY A 160 3.53 -25.52 0.93
C GLY A 160 2.77 -24.21 0.85
N LEU A 161 1.46 -24.26 0.60
CA LEU A 161 0.57 -23.10 0.57
C LEU A 161 0.53 -22.37 1.91
N ILE A 162 0.43 -23.07 3.04
CA ILE A 162 0.38 -22.45 4.36
C ILE A 162 1.69 -21.70 4.66
N ILE A 163 2.83 -22.35 4.38
CA ILE A 163 4.16 -21.73 4.54
C ILE A 163 4.27 -20.51 3.61
N ALA A 164 3.85 -20.64 2.35
CA ALA A 164 3.84 -19.54 1.41
C ALA A 164 2.98 -18.37 1.89
N MET A 165 1.76 -18.61 2.39
CA MET A 165 0.87 -17.55 2.90
C MET A 165 1.50 -16.75 4.03
N VAL A 166 2.19 -17.41 4.97
CA VAL A 166 2.89 -16.74 6.08
C VAL A 166 4.05 -15.89 5.53
N ILE A 167 4.90 -16.46 4.68
CA ILE A 167 6.05 -15.75 4.11
C ILE A 167 5.59 -14.56 3.24
N LEU A 168 4.59 -14.78 2.38
CA LEU A 168 3.96 -13.74 1.56
C LEU A 168 3.36 -12.62 2.42
N GLY A 169 2.72 -12.96 3.54
CA GLY A 169 2.17 -11.98 4.46
C GLY A 169 3.25 -11.07 5.03
N PHE A 170 4.37 -11.63 5.51
CA PHE A 170 5.50 -10.82 5.99
C PHE A 170 6.09 -9.93 4.90
N GLY A 171 6.32 -10.47 3.69
CA GLY A 171 6.83 -9.70 2.56
C GLY A 171 5.89 -8.57 2.14
N THR A 172 4.59 -8.87 2.03
CA THR A 172 3.54 -7.88 1.72
C THR A 172 3.49 -6.75 2.74
N GLY A 173 3.60 -7.07 4.03
CA GLY A 173 3.54 -6.10 5.10
C GLY A 173 4.63 -5.03 5.00
N GLY A 174 5.87 -5.45 4.79
CA GLY A 174 7.00 -4.54 4.68
C GLY A 174 7.01 -3.70 3.41
N VAL A 175 6.49 -4.23 2.29
CA VAL A 175 6.31 -3.44 1.06
C VAL A 175 5.20 -2.39 1.25
N LYS A 176 4.01 -2.81 1.70
CA LYS A 176 2.83 -1.93 1.85
C LYS A 176 3.06 -0.75 2.79
N SER A 177 3.79 -0.96 3.88
CA SER A 177 4.06 0.09 4.86
C SER A 177 5.04 1.15 4.40
N ASN A 178 5.92 0.82 3.43
CA ASN A 178 7.09 1.64 3.13
C ASN A 178 7.11 2.22 1.71
N VAL A 179 6.39 1.63 0.74
CA VAL A 179 6.37 2.12 -0.64
C VAL A 179 5.70 3.50 -0.77
N SER A 180 4.53 3.71 -0.15
CA SER A 180 3.83 5.00 -0.26
C SER A 180 4.55 6.14 0.46
N PRO A 181 5.16 5.96 1.66
CA PRO A 181 6.00 7.00 2.23
C PRO A 181 7.27 7.25 1.42
N LEU A 182 7.91 6.21 0.86
CA LEU A 182 9.08 6.39 -0.02
C LEU A 182 8.71 7.25 -1.23
N MET A 183 7.55 7.01 -1.86
CA MET A 183 7.06 7.82 -2.97
C MET A 183 6.87 9.28 -2.56
N ALA A 184 6.22 9.52 -1.43
CA ALA A 184 5.99 10.87 -0.92
C ALA A 184 7.30 11.61 -0.65
N GLU A 185 8.33 10.91 -0.16
CA GLU A 185 9.65 11.49 0.11
C GLU A 185 10.43 11.89 -1.15
N GLN A 186 10.05 11.38 -2.33
CA GLN A 186 10.69 11.77 -3.59
C GLN A 186 10.37 13.19 -4.02
N TYR A 187 9.29 13.77 -3.51
CA TYR A 187 8.92 15.16 -3.76
C TYR A 187 9.30 16.02 -2.55
N SER A 188 10.40 16.77 -2.65
CA SER A 188 10.96 17.52 -1.52
C SER A 188 10.44 18.95 -1.39
N ARG A 189 9.62 19.44 -2.32
CA ARG A 189 9.12 20.82 -2.29
C ARG A 189 7.99 20.94 -1.28
N THR A 190 8.16 21.81 -0.29
CA THR A 190 7.17 22.07 0.78
C THR A 190 6.43 23.40 0.60
N LYS A 191 6.96 24.33 -0.20
CA LYS A 191 6.40 25.67 -0.38
C LYS A 191 5.82 25.88 -1.77
N PRO A 192 4.70 26.62 -1.90
CA PRO A 192 4.17 27.00 -3.21
C PRO A 192 5.08 28.03 -3.86
N ILE A 193 5.29 27.89 -5.17
CA ILE A 193 6.13 28.80 -5.96
C ILE A 193 5.33 29.35 -7.15
N ILE A 194 5.61 30.59 -7.55
CA ILE A 194 5.02 31.16 -8.76
C ILE A 194 5.90 30.76 -9.95
N THR A 195 5.29 30.21 -10.98
CA THR A 195 5.98 29.99 -12.25
C THR A 195 5.11 30.52 -13.40
N VAL A 196 5.76 30.96 -14.49
CA VAL A 196 5.06 31.44 -15.69
C VAL A 196 5.03 30.33 -16.72
N ILE A 197 3.86 29.73 -16.94
CA ILE A 197 3.66 28.70 -17.97
C ILE A 197 2.79 29.28 -19.08
N LYS A 198 3.31 29.26 -20.32
CA LYS A 198 2.61 29.79 -21.52
C LYS A 198 2.14 31.25 -21.33
N GLY A 199 2.99 32.10 -20.74
CA GLY A 199 2.70 33.52 -20.53
C GLY A 199 1.69 33.85 -19.42
N LYS A 200 1.19 32.87 -18.67
CA LYS A 200 0.32 33.08 -17.51
C LYS A 200 1.06 32.73 -16.22
N ARG A 201 0.96 33.60 -15.22
CA ARG A 201 1.38 33.30 -13.84
C ARG A 201 0.52 32.17 -13.29
N LYS A 202 1.14 31.12 -12.79
CA LYS A 202 0.50 29.98 -12.15
C LYS A 202 1.24 29.64 -10.87
N ILE A 203 0.53 29.11 -9.90
CA ILE A 203 1.14 28.68 -8.64
C ILE A 203 1.34 27.17 -8.69
N ILE A 204 2.58 26.73 -8.57
CA ILE A 204 2.88 25.32 -8.33
C ILE A 204 2.60 25.04 -6.87
N ASN A 205 1.57 24.25 -6.60
CA ASN A 205 1.21 23.86 -5.24
C ASN A 205 1.74 22.46 -4.93
N PRO A 206 2.57 22.29 -3.90
CA PRO A 206 3.00 20.98 -3.42
C PRO A 206 1.86 20.01 -3.15
N SER A 207 0.74 20.48 -2.60
CA SER A 207 -0.40 19.62 -2.28
C SER A 207 -1.06 19.04 -3.53
N VAL A 208 -1.20 19.84 -4.59
CA VAL A 208 -1.75 19.42 -5.88
C VAL A 208 -0.83 18.40 -6.56
N THR A 209 0.49 18.60 -6.43
CA THR A 209 1.49 17.67 -6.97
C THR A 209 1.44 16.33 -6.23
N MET A 210 1.42 16.36 -4.89
CA MET A 210 1.25 15.17 -4.07
C MET A 210 -0.05 14.43 -4.38
N GLN A 211 -1.16 15.15 -4.55
CA GLN A 211 -2.43 14.56 -4.96
C GLN A 211 -2.32 13.89 -6.34
N SER A 212 -1.65 14.52 -7.31
CA SER A 212 -1.41 13.93 -8.62
C SER A 212 -0.58 12.64 -8.55
N MET A 213 0.49 12.64 -7.74
CA MET A 213 1.31 11.45 -7.50
C MET A 213 0.47 10.30 -6.93
N PHE A 214 -0.36 10.58 -5.91
CA PHE A 214 -1.25 9.57 -5.35
C PHE A 214 -2.35 9.13 -6.32
N ASN A 215 -2.87 10.01 -7.18
CA ASN A 215 -3.83 9.61 -8.21
C ASN A 215 -3.23 8.58 -9.17
N TRP A 216 -1.99 8.78 -9.61
CA TRP A 216 -1.27 7.79 -10.43
C TRP A 216 -0.99 6.49 -9.68
N PHE A 217 -0.65 6.59 -8.39
CA PHE A 217 -0.51 5.44 -7.51
C PHE A 217 -1.81 4.62 -7.40
N TYR A 218 -2.96 5.28 -7.23
CA TYR A 218 -4.26 4.60 -7.21
C TYR A 218 -4.64 4.01 -8.57
N TRP A 219 -4.31 4.68 -9.68
CA TRP A 219 -4.47 4.09 -11.02
C TRP A 219 -3.67 2.80 -11.16
N ALA A 220 -2.42 2.78 -10.72
CA ALA A 220 -1.59 1.58 -10.70
C ALA A 220 -2.20 0.45 -9.86
N ILE A 221 -2.77 0.75 -8.70
CA ILE A 221 -3.48 -0.24 -7.88
C ILE A 221 -4.67 -0.84 -8.63
N ASN A 222 -5.51 0.01 -9.24
CA ASN A 222 -6.69 -0.44 -9.98
C ASN A 222 -6.30 -1.30 -11.18
N ILE A 223 -5.32 -0.86 -11.99
CA ILE A 223 -4.80 -1.64 -13.11
C ILE A 223 -4.21 -2.97 -12.63
N GLY A 224 -3.44 -2.97 -11.55
CA GLY A 224 -2.90 -4.19 -10.95
C GLY A 224 -4.00 -5.17 -10.53
N SER A 225 -5.12 -4.69 -9.99
CA SER A 225 -6.24 -5.55 -9.59
C SER A 225 -6.90 -6.32 -10.76
N LEU A 226 -6.75 -5.83 -12.01
CA LEU A 226 -7.21 -6.54 -13.21
C LEU A 226 -6.45 -7.84 -13.48
N SER A 227 -5.31 -8.09 -12.81
CA SER A 227 -4.62 -9.38 -12.78
C SER A 227 -5.56 -10.55 -12.53
N LEU A 228 -6.59 -10.35 -11.71
CA LEU A 228 -7.58 -11.37 -11.38
C LEU A 228 -8.25 -11.93 -12.63
N ILE A 229 -8.53 -11.10 -13.64
CA ILE A 229 -9.13 -11.56 -14.90
C ILE A 229 -8.16 -12.50 -15.61
N ALA A 230 -6.88 -12.17 -15.67
CA ALA A 230 -5.89 -13.01 -16.34
C ALA A 230 -5.67 -14.32 -15.57
N THR A 231 -5.44 -14.25 -14.25
CA THR A 231 -5.10 -15.43 -13.45
C THR A 231 -6.26 -16.40 -13.28
N THR A 232 -7.50 -15.92 -13.15
CA THR A 232 -8.69 -16.80 -13.07
C THR A 232 -9.02 -17.49 -14.40
N ASN A 233 -8.70 -16.88 -15.53
CA ASN A 233 -8.80 -17.56 -16.83
C ASN A 233 -7.70 -18.64 -16.97
N ILE A 234 -6.48 -18.36 -16.51
CA ILE A 234 -5.39 -19.33 -16.57
C ILE A 234 -5.65 -20.52 -15.63
N GLU A 235 -6.16 -20.32 -14.41
CA GLU A 235 -6.50 -21.43 -13.51
C GLU A 235 -7.60 -22.32 -14.12
N LYS A 236 -8.58 -21.72 -14.82
CA LYS A 236 -9.72 -22.43 -15.40
C LYS A 236 -9.34 -23.26 -16.63
N TYR A 237 -8.55 -22.70 -17.55
CA TYR A 237 -8.24 -23.36 -18.83
C TYR A 237 -6.92 -24.12 -18.85
N HIS A 238 -6.01 -23.84 -17.92
CA HIS A 238 -4.69 -24.48 -17.90
C HIS A 238 -4.39 -25.13 -16.55
N SER A 239 -3.88 -24.37 -15.58
CA SER A 239 -3.45 -24.91 -14.29
C SER A 239 -3.08 -23.79 -13.31
N PHE A 240 -3.12 -24.12 -12.01
CA PHE A 240 -2.77 -23.20 -10.94
C PHE A 240 -1.30 -22.77 -10.95
N TRP A 241 -0.35 -23.66 -11.26
CA TRP A 241 1.07 -23.28 -11.29
C TRP A 241 1.34 -22.19 -12.33
N LEU A 242 0.71 -22.28 -13.52
CA LEU A 242 0.83 -21.26 -14.56
C LEU A 242 0.14 -19.96 -14.12
N ALA A 243 -1.00 -20.06 -13.44
CA ALA A 243 -1.71 -18.91 -12.89
C ALA A 243 -0.88 -18.19 -11.81
N TYR A 244 -0.09 -18.91 -11.00
CA TYR A 244 0.83 -18.33 -10.01
C TYR A 244 2.16 -17.85 -10.61
N LEU A 245 2.58 -18.39 -11.76
CA LEU A 245 3.78 -17.94 -12.48
C LEU A 245 3.62 -16.49 -12.97
N LEU A 246 2.44 -16.12 -13.45
CA LEU A 246 2.19 -14.79 -14.01
C LEU A 246 2.41 -13.67 -12.96
N PRO A 247 1.79 -13.71 -11.76
CA PRO A 247 2.15 -12.86 -10.61
C PRO A 247 3.64 -12.90 -10.25
N THR A 248 4.24 -14.09 -10.27
CA THR A 248 5.66 -14.28 -9.93
C THR A 248 6.58 -13.48 -10.85
N VAL A 249 6.34 -13.54 -12.17
CA VAL A 249 7.11 -12.79 -13.16
C VAL A 249 6.88 -11.28 -13.04
N ALA A 250 5.64 -10.86 -12.81
CA ALA A 250 5.32 -9.45 -12.56
C ALA A 250 6.05 -8.91 -11.33
N PHE A 251 6.12 -9.69 -10.25
CA PHE A 251 6.84 -9.30 -9.04
C PHE A 251 8.35 -9.20 -9.25
N ILE A 252 8.94 -10.10 -10.04
CA ILE A 252 10.36 -10.00 -10.44
C ILE A 252 10.62 -8.68 -11.17
N ALA A 253 9.73 -8.28 -12.08
CA ALA A 253 9.83 -6.99 -12.76
C ALA A 253 9.79 -5.81 -11.76
N ALA A 254 8.96 -5.88 -10.72
CA ALA A 254 8.92 -4.89 -9.65
C ALA A 254 10.29 -4.73 -8.97
N ILE A 255 10.92 -5.86 -8.61
CA ILE A 255 12.24 -5.89 -7.96
C ILE A 255 13.30 -5.28 -8.88
N VAL A 256 13.31 -5.65 -10.17
CA VAL A 256 14.26 -5.12 -11.15
C VAL A 256 14.13 -3.60 -11.27
N VAL A 257 12.91 -3.08 -11.38
CA VAL A 257 12.64 -1.63 -11.43
C VAL A 257 13.14 -0.93 -10.16
N LEU A 258 12.91 -1.52 -8.99
CA LEU A 258 13.32 -0.95 -7.71
C LEU A 258 14.85 -0.98 -7.51
N ILE A 259 15.55 -1.95 -8.09
CA ILE A 259 17.03 -1.99 -8.09
C ILE A 259 17.60 -0.98 -9.09
N ILE A 260 17.06 -0.89 -10.30
CA ILE A 260 17.50 0.09 -11.32
C ILE A 260 17.33 1.52 -10.80
N GLY A 261 16.21 1.80 -10.13
CA GLY A 261 15.92 3.12 -9.55
C GLY A 261 16.73 3.50 -8.32
N ARG A 262 17.57 2.58 -7.78
CA ARG A 262 18.27 2.77 -6.48
C ARG A 262 18.96 4.12 -6.33
N ASN A 263 19.69 4.56 -7.35
CA ASN A 263 20.49 5.79 -7.31
C ASN A 263 19.66 7.06 -7.54
N GLN A 264 18.38 6.92 -7.89
CA GLN A 264 17.45 8.04 -8.09
C GLN A 264 16.56 8.30 -6.87
N TYR A 265 16.50 7.36 -5.92
CA TYR A 265 15.65 7.49 -4.75
C TYR A 265 16.30 8.34 -3.67
N ILE A 266 15.55 9.33 -3.19
CA ILE A 266 15.87 10.06 -1.97
C ILE A 266 15.62 9.11 -0.79
N GLN A 267 16.67 8.81 -0.03
CA GLN A 267 16.63 7.90 1.12
C GLN A 267 16.87 8.69 2.39
N LYS A 268 15.81 8.94 3.16
CA LYS A 268 15.93 9.57 4.48
C LYS A 268 16.43 8.56 5.53
N PRO A 269 17.27 8.98 6.48
CA PRO A 269 17.69 8.12 7.58
C PRO A 269 16.49 7.76 8.48
N PRO A 270 16.55 6.65 9.24
CA PRO A 270 15.53 6.30 10.22
C PRO A 270 15.32 7.44 11.23
N SER A 271 14.06 7.83 11.49
CA SER A 271 13.71 9.03 12.29
C SER A 271 12.93 8.71 13.58
N GLY A 272 12.97 7.46 14.04
CA GLY A 272 12.17 7.06 15.20
C GLY A 272 10.80 6.50 14.80
N SER A 273 10.30 5.48 15.52
CA SER A 273 8.95 4.96 15.29
C SER A 273 7.93 5.67 16.18
N LEU A 274 7.03 6.42 15.55
CA LEU A 274 5.91 7.08 16.22
C LEU A 274 4.99 6.06 16.93
N ILE A 275 4.85 4.85 16.36
CA ILE A 275 4.04 3.77 16.91
C ILE A 275 4.60 3.31 18.25
N ILE A 276 5.92 3.13 18.34
CA ILE A 276 6.59 2.77 19.60
C ILE A 276 6.43 3.88 20.63
N ARG A 277 6.62 5.15 20.24
CA ARG A 277 6.42 6.30 21.15
C ARG A 277 4.99 6.36 21.67
N ALA A 278 3.99 6.20 20.81
CA ALA A 278 2.57 6.17 21.19
C ALA A 278 2.25 4.99 22.14
N ALA A 279 2.82 3.80 21.88
CA ALA A 279 2.64 2.63 22.74
C ALA A 279 3.26 2.84 24.12
N ARG A 280 4.48 3.40 24.20
CA ARG A 280 5.13 3.74 25.49
C ARG A 280 4.30 4.74 26.29
N VAL A 281 3.87 5.83 25.65
CA VAL A 281 3.03 6.87 26.28
C VAL A 281 1.73 6.29 26.81
N THR A 282 1.06 5.44 26.01
CA THR A 282 -0.18 4.77 26.41
C THR A 282 0.04 3.81 27.59
N MET A 283 1.12 3.02 27.57
CA MET A 283 1.46 2.09 28.64
C MET A 283 1.79 2.83 29.95
N THR A 284 2.53 3.93 29.87
CA THR A 284 2.83 4.81 31.01
C THR A 284 1.55 5.41 31.59
N ALA A 285 0.66 5.93 30.74
CA ALA A 285 -0.64 6.44 31.14
C ALA A 285 -1.47 5.40 31.90
N ILE A 286 -1.54 4.16 31.40
CA ILE A 286 -2.26 3.05 32.05
C ILE A 286 -1.63 2.70 33.41
N ARG A 287 -0.30 2.59 33.48
CA ARG A 287 0.42 2.29 34.74
C ARG A 287 0.18 3.37 35.79
N MET A 288 0.22 4.64 35.39
CA MET A 288 0.02 5.76 36.31
C MET A 288 -1.42 5.88 36.79
N ARG A 289 -2.40 5.68 35.90
CA ARG A 289 -3.80 5.62 36.31
C ARG A 289 -4.08 4.50 37.31
N ARG A 290 -3.39 3.36 37.16
CA ARG A 290 -3.47 2.25 38.13
C ARG A 290 -2.83 2.60 39.49
N LYS A 291 -1.73 3.37 39.51
CA LYS A 291 -1.04 3.76 40.74
C LYS A 291 -1.73 4.91 41.49
N LEU A 292 -2.13 5.97 40.78
CA LEU A 292 -2.63 7.22 41.36
C LEU A 292 -4.16 7.22 41.58
N GLY A 293 -4.86 6.20 41.08
CA GLY A 293 -6.33 6.19 41.06
C GLY A 293 -6.91 7.24 40.10
N LYS A 294 -8.24 7.41 40.11
CA LYS A 294 -8.90 8.47 39.34
C LYS A 294 -8.72 9.80 40.06
N GLN A 295 -8.00 10.74 39.45
CA GLN A 295 -7.85 12.11 39.92
C GLN A 295 -8.77 13.07 39.14
N PRO A 296 -9.40 14.05 39.80
CA PRO A 296 -10.28 15.04 39.16
C PRO A 296 -9.55 15.95 38.18
N ASP A 297 -8.26 16.23 38.38
CA ASP A 297 -7.44 17.11 37.52
C ASP A 297 -7.03 16.46 36.19
N ARG A 298 -7.29 15.15 36.01
CA ARG A 298 -6.91 14.38 34.81
C ARG A 298 -8.13 13.63 34.24
N PRO A 299 -8.99 14.32 33.45
CA PRO A 299 -10.23 13.74 32.94
C PRO A 299 -10.01 12.65 31.90
N ASP A 300 -8.96 12.74 31.07
CA ASP A 300 -8.60 11.71 30.10
C ASP A 300 -7.48 10.81 30.63
N PHE A 301 -7.49 9.52 30.27
CA PHE A 301 -6.50 8.58 30.81
C PHE A 301 -5.08 8.90 30.30
N LEU A 302 -4.96 9.51 29.12
CA LEU A 302 -3.69 9.92 28.53
C LEU A 302 -3.05 11.12 29.25
N ASP A 303 -3.82 11.90 30.01
CA ASP A 303 -3.27 13.01 30.82
C ASP A 303 -2.30 12.52 31.90
N TYR A 304 -2.41 11.26 32.31
CA TYR A 304 -1.50 10.66 33.29
C TYR A 304 -0.08 10.46 32.76
N ALA A 305 0.16 10.67 31.46
CA ALA A 305 1.49 10.62 30.84
C ALA A 305 2.15 12.00 30.65
N LYS A 306 1.42 13.11 30.87
CA LYS A 306 1.96 14.48 30.70
C LYS A 306 3.07 14.81 31.71
N ASP A 307 2.95 14.31 32.94
CA ASP A 307 3.83 14.76 34.04
C ASP A 307 5.11 13.91 34.21
N MET A 308 5.26 12.79 33.50
CA MET A 308 6.42 11.89 33.69
C MET A 308 7.23 11.62 32.41
N SER A 309 6.75 12.06 31.25
CA SER A 309 7.53 11.94 30.01
C SER A 309 8.71 12.92 29.93
N SER A 310 8.84 13.81 30.93
CA SER A 310 10.01 14.69 31.11
C SER A 310 11.21 14.00 31.75
N GLU A 311 11.09 12.80 32.33
CA GLU A 311 12.10 12.28 33.27
C GLU A 311 12.57 10.84 33.01
N SER A 312 12.22 10.20 31.89
CA SER A 312 12.72 8.85 31.57
C SER A 312 13.49 8.78 30.24
N ASP A 313 14.82 8.66 30.40
CA ASP A 313 15.80 8.08 29.45
C ASP A 313 15.72 8.55 28.00
N ILE A 314 15.93 9.85 27.76
CA ILE A 314 16.34 10.32 26.43
C ILE A 314 17.87 10.21 26.38
N ASN A 315 18.38 9.10 25.88
CA ASN A 315 19.70 9.10 25.27
C ASN A 315 19.63 10.13 24.12
N GLU A 316 20.48 11.15 24.22
CA GLU A 316 20.46 12.44 23.54
C GLU A 316 20.78 12.39 22.03
N GLN A 317 20.28 11.39 21.28
CA GLN A 317 20.61 11.21 19.86
C GLN A 317 19.43 11.23 18.88
N GLU A 318 18.17 11.39 19.32
CA GLU A 318 17.02 11.59 18.41
C GLU A 318 16.45 13.01 18.51
N THR A 319 17.32 14.01 18.34
CA THR A 319 16.94 15.43 18.34
C THR A 319 16.51 15.88 16.95
N ASP A 320 15.29 15.54 16.55
CA ASP A 320 14.54 16.36 15.56
C ASP A 320 13.01 16.36 15.75
N SER A 321 12.47 15.74 16.80
CA SER A 321 11.05 15.88 17.13
C SER A 321 10.82 17.09 18.04
N LYS A 322 10.73 18.28 17.45
CA LYS A 322 10.40 19.58 18.09
C LYS A 322 9.03 19.65 18.79
N LEU A 323 8.32 18.54 18.96
CA LEU A 323 7.03 18.52 19.65
C LEU A 323 7.27 18.35 21.15
N SER A 324 6.78 19.30 21.95
CA SER A 324 6.78 19.16 23.40
C SER A 324 6.05 17.86 23.78
N ASN A 325 6.55 17.09 24.75
CA ASN A 325 5.94 15.80 25.12
C ASN A 325 4.45 15.94 25.48
N ASN A 326 4.03 17.11 25.96
CA ASN A 326 2.63 17.44 26.23
C ASN A 326 1.81 17.64 24.96
N GLU A 327 2.37 18.30 23.94
CA GLU A 327 1.74 18.45 22.62
C GLU A 327 1.54 17.08 21.97
N PHE A 328 2.53 16.19 22.07
CA PHE A 328 2.41 14.82 21.57
C PHE A 328 1.26 14.05 22.25
N VAL A 329 1.13 14.16 23.57
CA VAL A 329 0.03 13.53 24.32
C VAL A 329 -1.33 14.09 23.86
N ASP A 330 -1.43 15.39 23.64
CA ASP A 330 -2.67 16.00 23.18
C ASP A 330 -3.01 15.64 21.73
N ASP A 331 -2.02 15.52 20.86
CA ASP A 331 -2.21 15.02 19.49
C ASP A 331 -2.59 13.54 19.48
N LEU A 332 -1.99 12.71 20.35
CA LEU A 332 -2.37 11.31 20.52
C LEU A 332 -3.83 11.18 20.97
N LYS A 333 -4.32 12.04 21.86
CA LYS A 333 -5.74 12.05 22.24
C LYS A 333 -6.65 12.38 21.06
N LYS A 334 -6.31 13.40 20.27
CA LYS A 334 -7.07 13.75 19.06
C LYS A 334 -7.12 12.55 18.11
N ALA A 335 -5.99 11.88 17.90
CA ALA A 335 -5.90 10.68 17.08
C ALA A 335 -6.78 9.54 17.61
N VAL A 336 -6.72 9.22 18.91
CA VAL A 336 -7.55 8.17 19.52
C VAL A 336 -9.04 8.49 19.43
N ARG A 337 -9.43 9.76 19.59
CA ARG A 337 -10.83 10.20 19.41
C ARG A 337 -11.27 10.02 17.96
N ALA A 338 -10.43 10.35 16.98
CA ALA A 338 -10.70 10.12 15.57
C ALA A 338 -10.81 8.60 15.25
N CYS A 339 -9.97 7.76 15.86
CA CYS A 339 -10.01 6.30 15.68
C CYS A 339 -11.32 5.66 16.16
N ARG A 340 -12.15 6.34 16.97
CA ARG A 340 -13.48 5.82 17.34
C ARG A 340 -14.37 5.53 16.12
N VAL A 341 -14.18 6.28 15.04
CA VAL A 341 -14.90 6.05 13.78
C VAL A 341 -14.55 4.69 13.17
N PHE A 342 -13.33 4.19 13.40
CA PHE A 342 -12.89 2.88 12.89
C PHE A 342 -13.54 1.70 13.61
N ALA A 343 -14.24 1.91 14.74
CA ALA A 343 -14.98 0.84 15.41
C ALA A 343 -16.09 0.23 14.54
N PHE A 344 -16.57 0.96 13.52
CA PHE A 344 -17.58 0.47 12.58
C PHE A 344 -17.00 -0.25 11.36
N TYR A 345 -15.71 -0.11 11.08
CA TYR A 345 -15.06 -0.69 9.91
C TYR A 345 -15.05 -2.22 9.89
N PRO A 346 -14.93 -2.94 11.04
CA PRO A 346 -15.04 -4.39 11.04
C PRO A 346 -16.33 -4.91 10.39
N PHE A 347 -17.48 -4.24 10.60
CA PHE A 347 -18.74 -4.65 9.96
C PHE A 347 -18.67 -4.54 8.44
N TYR A 348 -18.12 -3.45 7.93
CA TYR A 348 -17.89 -3.27 6.49
C TYR A 348 -16.97 -4.36 5.94
N TRP A 349 -15.84 -4.63 6.59
CA TRP A 349 -14.86 -5.60 6.11
C TRP A 349 -15.36 -7.04 6.17
N ILE A 350 -16.20 -7.39 7.15
CA ILE A 350 -16.85 -8.71 7.19
C ILE A 350 -17.69 -8.92 5.92
N CYS A 351 -18.50 -7.93 5.53
CA CYS A 351 -19.32 -7.99 4.33
C CYS A 351 -18.46 -7.95 3.05
N TYR A 352 -17.49 -7.05 2.97
CA TYR A 352 -16.62 -6.90 1.81
C TYR A 352 -15.77 -8.15 1.55
N ASN A 353 -15.29 -8.81 2.59
CA ASN A 353 -14.46 -10.00 2.42
C ASN A 353 -15.23 -11.22 1.88
N GLN A 354 -16.56 -11.18 1.83
CA GLN A 354 -17.37 -12.25 1.22
C GLN A 354 -17.16 -12.37 -0.30
N PHE A 355 -16.82 -11.26 -0.98
CA PHE A 355 -16.56 -11.24 -2.43
C PHE A 355 -15.43 -12.18 -2.86
N GLY A 356 -14.40 -12.34 -2.03
CA GLY A 356 -13.26 -13.20 -2.33
C GLY A 356 -13.36 -14.61 -1.74
N THR A 357 -14.48 -14.98 -1.10
CA THR A 357 -14.63 -16.26 -0.41
C THR A 357 -15.98 -16.90 -0.71
N ASN A 358 -16.99 -16.68 0.12
CA ASN A 358 -18.28 -17.35 0.01
C ASN A 358 -19.01 -17.05 -1.32
N LEU A 359 -18.88 -15.85 -1.87
CA LEU A 359 -19.49 -15.53 -3.18
C LEU A 359 -18.79 -16.27 -4.33
N VAL A 360 -17.49 -16.58 -4.21
CA VAL A 360 -16.79 -17.43 -5.18
C VAL A 360 -17.32 -18.86 -5.11
N SER A 361 -17.50 -19.40 -3.90
CA SER A 361 -18.11 -20.73 -3.70
C SER A 361 -19.54 -20.80 -4.23
N GLN A 362 -20.34 -19.74 -4.07
CA GLN A 362 -21.69 -19.67 -4.63
C GLN A 362 -21.65 -19.63 -6.15
N ALA A 363 -20.74 -18.82 -6.74
CA ALA A 363 -20.59 -18.72 -8.19
C ALA A 363 -20.25 -20.08 -8.84
N ALA A 364 -19.51 -20.95 -8.15
CA ALA A 364 -19.20 -22.30 -8.62
C ALA A 364 -20.44 -23.21 -8.76
N GLN A 365 -21.54 -22.92 -8.03
CA GLN A 365 -22.79 -23.68 -8.08
C GLN A 365 -23.82 -23.06 -9.05
N MET A 366 -23.54 -21.86 -9.58
CA MET A 366 -24.45 -21.16 -10.46
C MET A 366 -24.34 -21.70 -11.88
N ASN A 367 -25.49 -21.98 -12.51
CA ASN A 367 -25.54 -22.32 -13.93
C ASN A 367 -25.33 -21.05 -14.76
N VAL A 368 -24.07 -20.75 -15.05
CA VAL A 368 -23.69 -19.75 -16.03
C VAL A 368 -23.92 -20.35 -17.41
N GLY A 369 -25.09 -20.08 -18.00
CA GLY A 369 -25.38 -20.44 -19.40
C GLY A 369 -24.35 -19.85 -20.38
N GLU A 370 -24.63 -19.88 -21.70
CA GLU A 370 -23.69 -19.41 -22.73
C GLU A 370 -23.28 -17.93 -22.67
N PHE A 371 -23.79 -17.16 -21.72
CA PHE A 371 -23.72 -15.69 -21.69
C PHE A 371 -22.65 -15.17 -20.71
N MET A 372 -21.40 -15.59 -20.88
CA MET A 372 -20.23 -14.76 -20.54
C MET A 372 -19.02 -15.20 -21.39
N ILE A 373 -18.75 -14.43 -22.45
CA ILE A 373 -17.61 -14.58 -23.38
C ILE A 373 -16.54 -13.53 -23.00
N PRO A 374 -15.23 -13.83 -23.12
CA PRO A 374 -14.63 -14.82 -24.02
C PRO A 374 -13.78 -15.88 -23.32
N PHE A 375 -14.08 -17.15 -23.58
CA PHE A 375 -13.16 -18.16 -24.11
C PHE A 375 -13.87 -19.53 -24.13
N LYS A 376 -14.93 -19.62 -24.93
CA LYS A 376 -15.46 -20.91 -25.37
C LYS A 376 -14.62 -21.34 -26.57
N ILE A 377 -13.58 -22.14 -26.35
CA ILE A 377 -12.87 -22.82 -27.44
C ILE A 377 -12.94 -24.32 -27.18
N ILE A 378 -13.93 -24.93 -27.86
CA ILE A 378 -14.07 -26.35 -28.20
C ILE A 378 -14.49 -27.31 -27.06
N LYS A 379 -15.79 -27.64 -27.06
CA LYS A 379 -16.25 -29.04 -27.09
C LYS A 379 -17.48 -29.13 -27.99
N THR A 380 -17.22 -29.45 -29.25
CA THR A 380 -18.21 -30.02 -30.18
C THR A 380 -18.23 -31.54 -29.96
N ASN A 381 -19.42 -32.14 -30.04
CA ASN A 381 -19.78 -33.57 -29.86
C ASN A 381 -19.90 -34.00 -28.38
N ARG A 382 -21.00 -34.61 -27.90
CA ARG A 382 -21.99 -35.46 -28.56
C ARG A 382 -23.28 -35.57 -27.70
N THR A 383 -24.42 -35.62 -28.40
CA THR A 383 -25.70 -36.30 -28.10
C THR A 383 -26.54 -35.89 -26.88
N LEU A 384 -27.45 -34.93 -27.12
CA LEU A 384 -28.84 -35.05 -26.70
C LEU A 384 -29.49 -36.25 -27.43
N SER A 385 -29.60 -37.38 -26.76
CA SER A 385 -30.64 -38.37 -27.03
C SER A 385 -30.87 -39.20 -25.78
N ASN A 386 -32.10 -39.10 -25.26
CA ASN A 386 -32.73 -39.95 -24.24
C ASN A 386 -32.43 -39.61 -22.78
N LEU A 387 -33.20 -38.66 -22.22
CA LEU A 387 -34.28 -38.93 -21.24
C LEU A 387 -34.98 -37.63 -20.87
#